data_AF-A0A927TSF9-F1
#
_entry.id   AF-A0A927TSF9-F1
#
_cell.length_a   1.000
_cell.length_b   1.000
_cell.length_c   1.000
_cell.angle_alpha   90.00
_cell.angle_beta   90.00
_cell.angle_gamma   90.00
#
_symmetry.space_group_name_H-M   'P 1'
#
loop_
_entity.id
_entity.type
_entity.pdbx_description
1 polymer ?
#
loop_
_entity_poly.entity_id
_entity_poly.type
_entity_poly.pdbx_seq_one_letter_code
_entity_poly.pdbx_strand_id
1 'polypeptide(L)'
;MKELKHKIISVVVAIVLILVIIAIAFGGKIYESIKSGEEINMRWFLALLYPDKYSYSVETADLNEYYQIFSPEDIAIVLQNERIEDRGKLLDGVVYFSFDTVERLFTDRFYVNEEEGVLLYTTSTEVITVQIGEEFTGYEAGGTVTSTDYPIARYYSDGTLLVAADYVQKYADFSYEFYADPNRMQVYTVWEEERQAQVLDDTQVRYQGGIKSDVLREVAAGETVVVLEIMETWTKVKTYDGFIGYIENDYLSDYVMVTPEAVTGAYRPEEDYSMGVSGNQIIVAFHQIFSEDDGSGLNSLLETTSGIDVVVPTWFYLDSEEGTFTSLANYSYVENAHARGLQVWGLLEDMTNDFDEYALFASSENRRALIDNLINTAVEYGLDGLNIDCEEVGRETGPHYVQFLRELSIETRAHGLILSVDNYVLNEGNLYYDLGEQGLITDYVIVMGYDEHWAGSEAGSVASIDFVERGISSAIEAGVPAAKLINGVPFYTRIWRTEGVETNSEAVGMDTTQEWLANRGITPTWDDVCCQYYASYQDGTAFFEVWVEDAQSLETKLSVMDNYGVAGVAAWKLGLESSDVWAIIEAYMN
;
A
#
# COMPACT_ATOMS: atom_id res chain seq x y z
N MET A 1 77.99 17.38 -34.83
CA MET A 1 78.38 16.22 -33.98
C MET A 1 79.00 16.61 -32.63
N LYS A 2 79.98 17.53 -32.55
CA LYS A 2 80.60 17.94 -31.27
C LYS A 2 79.65 18.65 -30.30
N GLU A 3 78.80 19.56 -30.79
CA GLU A 3 77.79 20.25 -29.94
C GLU A 3 76.70 19.30 -29.42
N LEU A 4 76.27 18.33 -30.24
CA LEU A 4 75.28 17.34 -29.83
C LEU A 4 75.82 16.41 -28.73
N LYS A 5 77.09 15.99 -28.84
CA LYS A 5 77.78 15.24 -27.77
C LYS A 5 77.90 16.05 -26.48
N HIS A 6 78.19 17.34 -26.57
CA HIS A 6 78.32 18.18 -25.36
C HIS A 6 76.97 18.40 -24.68
N LYS A 7 75.90 18.68 -25.44
CA LYS A 7 74.52 18.76 -24.89
C LYS A 7 74.07 17.44 -24.26
N ILE A 8 74.33 16.30 -24.90
CA ILE A 8 73.99 14.98 -24.35
C ILE A 8 74.76 14.71 -23.05
N ILE A 9 76.07 15.00 -23.02
CA ILE A 9 76.89 14.82 -21.81
C ILE A 9 76.39 15.72 -20.68
N SER A 10 76.06 16.99 -20.94
CA SER A 10 75.54 17.90 -19.92
C SER A 10 74.18 17.45 -19.37
N VAL A 11 73.29 16.93 -20.22
CA VAL A 11 71.99 16.39 -19.80
C VAL A 11 72.18 15.11 -18.96
N VAL A 12 73.06 14.20 -19.39
CA VAL A 12 73.35 12.96 -18.64
C VAL A 12 74.00 13.27 -17.29
N VAL A 13 74.95 14.21 -17.23
CA VAL A 13 75.58 14.64 -15.97
C VAL A 13 74.54 15.28 -15.03
N ALA A 14 73.62 16.08 -15.56
CA ALA A 14 72.53 16.66 -14.77
C ALA A 14 71.58 15.58 -14.21
N ILE A 15 71.19 14.59 -15.02
CA ILE A 15 70.35 13.47 -14.58
C ILE A 15 71.07 12.64 -13.50
N VAL A 16 72.35 12.34 -13.69
CA VAL A 16 73.15 11.58 -12.71
C VAL A 16 73.29 12.36 -11.39
N LEU A 17 73.52 13.68 -11.45
CA LEU A 17 73.55 14.53 -10.25
C LEU A 17 72.20 14.54 -9.51
N ILE A 18 71.08 14.64 -10.24
CA ILE A 18 69.75 14.57 -9.65
C ILE A 18 69.53 13.21 -8.98
N LEU A 19 69.88 12.10 -9.63
CA LEU A 19 69.77 10.75 -9.05
C LEU A 19 70.64 10.56 -7.81
N VAL A 20 71.86 11.11 -7.81
CA VAL A 20 72.77 11.07 -6.65
C VAL A 20 72.23 11.93 -5.50
N ILE A 21 71.68 13.12 -5.79
CA ILE A 21 71.04 13.98 -4.79
C ILE A 21 69.81 13.29 -4.19
N ILE A 22 68.97 12.66 -5.01
CA ILE A 22 67.81 11.88 -4.56
C ILE A 22 68.25 10.70 -3.68
N ALA A 23 69.27 9.95 -4.10
CA ALA A 23 69.80 8.83 -3.34
C ALA A 23 70.45 9.25 -2.00
N ILE A 24 71.12 10.40 -1.95
CA ILE A 24 71.72 10.92 -0.70
C ILE A 24 70.66 11.52 0.23
N ALA A 25 69.71 12.28 -0.32
CA ALA A 25 68.68 12.97 0.47
C ALA A 25 67.60 12.01 0.98
N PHE A 26 67.29 10.95 0.23
CA PHE A 26 66.12 10.11 0.47
C PHE A 26 66.42 8.60 0.47
N GLY A 27 67.68 8.18 0.29
CA GLY A 27 68.04 6.75 0.20
C GLY A 27 67.64 5.90 1.41
N GLY A 28 67.62 6.48 2.62
CA GLY A 28 67.12 5.80 3.82
C GLY A 28 65.63 5.50 3.75
N LYS A 29 64.82 6.48 3.30
CA LYS A 29 63.36 6.31 3.13
C LYS A 29 63.03 5.39 1.95
N ILE A 30 63.77 5.47 0.84
CA ILE A 30 63.64 4.53 -0.28
C ILE A 30 63.91 3.10 0.20
N TYR A 31 64.94 2.91 1.02
CA TYR A 31 65.28 1.60 1.58
C TYR A 31 64.20 1.07 2.54
N GLU A 32 63.62 1.92 3.38
CA GLU A 32 62.50 1.55 4.26
C GLU A 32 61.23 1.21 3.47
N SER A 33 60.84 2.02 2.48
CA SER A 33 59.67 1.76 1.62
C SER A 33 59.81 0.45 0.83
N ILE A 34 61.00 0.16 0.28
CA ILE A 34 61.27 -1.14 -0.37
C ILE A 34 61.12 -2.31 0.62
N LYS A 35 61.46 -2.10 1.90
CA LYS A 35 61.39 -3.13 2.94
C LYS A 35 59.97 -3.34 3.45
N SER A 36 59.13 -2.31 3.45
CA SER A 36 57.70 -2.39 3.81
C SER A 36 56.79 -2.81 2.65
N GLY A 37 57.34 -2.96 1.43
CA GLY A 37 56.57 -3.34 0.25
C GLY A 37 55.81 -2.19 -0.40
N GLU A 38 56.10 -0.94 -0.03
CA GLU A 38 55.43 0.26 -0.55
C GLU A 38 55.89 0.55 -1.99
N GLU A 39 54.95 0.82 -2.90
CA GLU A 39 55.24 1.05 -4.31
C GLU A 39 55.90 2.43 -4.55
N ILE A 40 57.10 2.44 -5.12
CA ILE A 40 57.85 3.69 -5.37
C ILE A 40 57.56 4.20 -6.79
N ASN A 41 56.60 5.12 -6.89
CA ASN A 41 56.19 5.76 -8.14
C ASN A 41 56.41 7.30 -8.11
N MET A 42 56.01 8.02 -9.17
CA MET A 42 56.19 9.49 -9.24
C MET A 42 55.45 10.22 -8.11
N ARG A 43 54.29 9.70 -7.67
CA ARG A 43 53.52 10.27 -6.56
C ARG A 43 54.26 10.11 -5.24
N TRP A 44 54.91 8.97 -5.00
CA TRP A 44 55.78 8.77 -3.83
C TRP A 44 56.87 9.85 -3.75
N PHE A 45 57.54 10.14 -4.87
CA PHE A 45 58.55 11.23 -4.92
C PHE A 45 57.94 12.62 -4.73
N LEU A 46 56.77 12.89 -5.31
CA LEU A 46 56.08 14.18 -5.14
C LEU A 46 55.54 14.37 -3.72
N ALA A 47 55.08 13.32 -3.04
CA ALA A 47 54.66 13.33 -1.64
C ALA A 47 55.86 13.57 -0.71
N LEU A 48 57.04 13.08 -1.09
CA LEU A 48 58.27 13.31 -0.34
C LEU A 48 58.79 14.75 -0.47
N LEU A 49 58.63 15.35 -1.66
CA LEU A 49 59.10 16.71 -1.97
C LEU A 49 58.08 17.80 -1.60
N TYR A 50 56.79 17.49 -1.70
CA TYR A 50 55.67 18.39 -1.48
C TYR A 50 54.53 17.66 -0.72
N PRO A 51 54.77 17.26 0.54
CA PRO A 51 53.83 16.45 1.32
C PRO A 51 52.45 17.10 1.41
N ASP A 52 52.39 18.41 1.65
CA ASP A 52 51.14 19.16 1.74
C ASP A 52 50.25 19.02 0.50
N LYS A 53 50.81 18.70 -0.67
CA LYS A 53 50.07 18.56 -1.93
C LYS A 53 49.83 17.11 -2.36
N TYR A 54 50.74 16.18 -2.06
CA TYR A 54 50.71 14.83 -2.64
C TYR A 54 50.68 13.68 -1.61
N SER A 55 50.80 13.96 -0.31
CA SER A 55 50.53 12.96 0.74
C SER A 55 49.04 12.75 0.94
N TYR A 56 48.66 11.58 1.46
CA TYR A 56 47.32 11.37 1.98
C TYR A 56 47.06 12.26 3.21
N SER A 57 45.83 12.75 3.34
CA SER A 57 45.31 13.26 4.61
C SER A 57 45.07 12.08 5.55
N VAL A 58 45.43 12.28 6.82
CA VAL A 58 45.15 11.38 7.94
C VAL A 58 44.08 11.97 8.87
N GLU A 59 43.47 13.09 8.48
CA GLU A 59 42.38 13.70 9.24
C GLU A 59 41.13 12.81 9.12
N THR A 60 40.56 12.46 10.27
CA THR A 60 39.34 11.69 10.37
C THR A 60 38.15 12.64 10.36
N ALA A 61 37.10 12.29 9.61
CA ALA A 61 35.87 13.06 9.60
C ALA A 61 35.21 13.01 10.98
N ASP A 62 34.47 14.07 11.34
CA ASP A 62 33.55 13.99 12.47
C ASP A 62 32.38 13.09 12.07
N LEU A 63 32.34 11.87 12.62
CA LEU A 63 31.35 10.88 12.24
C LEU A 63 29.93 11.24 12.72
N ASN A 64 29.81 12.01 13.81
CA ASN A 64 28.50 12.51 14.24
C ASN A 64 28.01 13.59 13.29
N GLU A 65 28.88 14.47 12.79
CA GLU A 65 28.52 15.42 11.73
C GLU A 65 28.17 14.70 10.42
N TYR A 66 28.96 13.69 10.03
CA TYR A 66 28.73 12.90 8.83
C TYR A 66 27.36 12.20 8.83
N TYR A 67 26.97 11.60 9.95
CA TYR A 67 25.67 10.95 10.12
C TYR A 67 24.57 11.90 10.62
N GLN A 68 24.89 13.16 10.93
CA GLN A 68 23.98 14.13 11.54
C GLN A 68 23.28 13.57 12.78
N ILE A 69 24.09 13.12 13.75
CA ILE A 69 23.66 12.60 15.05
C ILE A 69 23.71 13.74 16.05
N PHE A 70 22.57 14.06 16.67
CA PHE A 70 22.42 15.23 17.55
C PHE A 70 22.24 14.84 19.01
N SER A 71 21.86 13.59 19.28
CA SER A 71 21.73 12.99 20.60
C SER A 71 22.43 11.62 20.67
N PRO A 72 22.96 11.19 21.84
CA PRO A 72 23.49 9.84 22.03
C PRO A 72 22.47 8.71 21.78
N GLU A 73 21.18 9.03 21.79
CA GLU A 73 20.09 8.08 21.53
C GLU A 73 19.74 7.99 20.03
N ASP A 74 20.18 8.93 19.19
CA ASP A 74 19.86 8.92 17.78
C ASP A 74 20.61 7.79 17.06
N ILE A 75 19.93 7.15 16.11
CA ILE A 75 20.51 6.16 15.20
C ILE A 75 20.29 6.66 13.77
N ALA A 76 21.37 6.88 13.03
CA ALA A 76 21.25 7.19 11.60
C ALA A 76 20.84 5.95 10.80
N ILE A 77 19.95 6.13 9.81
CA ILE A 77 19.43 5.03 8.99
C ILE A 77 20.09 5.06 7.62
N VAL A 78 20.74 3.95 7.25
CA VAL A 78 21.22 3.69 5.89
C VAL A 78 20.29 2.67 5.27
N LEU A 79 19.32 3.14 4.46
CA LEU A 79 18.36 2.30 3.75
C LEU A 79 18.92 1.92 2.39
N GLN A 80 19.04 0.63 2.12
CA GLN A 80 19.71 0.11 0.92
C GLN A 80 21.11 0.72 0.76
N ASN A 81 21.26 1.65 -0.18
CA ASN A 81 22.52 2.30 -0.57
C ASN A 81 22.51 3.81 -0.31
N GLU A 82 21.58 4.31 0.50
CA GLU A 82 21.41 5.72 0.80
C GLU A 82 21.16 5.95 2.29
N ARG A 83 21.67 7.07 2.81
CA ARG A 83 21.30 7.54 4.14
C ARG A 83 20.08 8.42 4.03
N ILE A 84 19.02 8.07 4.76
CA ILE A 84 17.75 8.81 4.76
C ILE A 84 17.70 9.82 5.92
N GLU A 85 16.71 10.70 5.88
CA GLU A 85 16.51 11.74 6.90
C GLU A 85 15.99 11.15 8.21
N ASP A 86 15.22 10.07 8.15
CA ASP A 86 14.70 9.37 9.31
C ASP A 86 15.79 8.91 10.28
N ARG A 87 15.38 8.76 11.53
CA ARG A 87 16.26 8.39 12.64
C ARG A 87 15.59 7.32 13.49
N GLY A 88 16.35 6.28 13.79
CA GLY A 88 16.00 5.35 14.86
C GLY A 88 16.38 5.93 16.23
N LYS A 89 15.94 5.24 17.28
CA LYS A 89 16.31 5.54 18.67
C LYS A 89 16.90 4.32 19.34
N LEU A 90 17.99 4.49 20.08
CA LEU A 90 18.57 3.48 20.96
C LEU A 90 18.16 3.78 22.39
N LEU A 91 17.19 3.03 22.92
CA LEU A 91 16.69 3.19 24.29
C LEU A 91 16.86 1.89 25.05
N ASP A 92 17.55 1.95 26.19
CA ASP A 92 17.77 0.78 27.07
C ASP A 92 18.42 -0.43 26.35
N GLY A 93 19.23 -0.16 25.31
CA GLY A 93 19.87 -1.19 24.48
C GLY A 93 19.01 -1.76 23.35
N VAL A 94 17.81 -1.21 23.13
CA VAL A 94 16.85 -1.65 22.11
C VAL A 94 16.72 -0.59 21.02
N VAL A 95 16.66 -1.05 19.77
CA VAL A 95 16.52 -0.20 18.58
C VAL A 95 15.03 0.01 18.29
N TYR A 96 14.63 1.25 18.11
CA TYR A 96 13.28 1.64 17.74
C TYR A 96 13.27 2.47 16.46
N PHE A 97 12.18 2.33 15.69
CA PHE A 97 11.81 3.25 14.63
C PHE A 97 10.69 4.17 15.13
N SER A 98 10.56 5.37 14.55
CA SER A 98 9.31 6.12 14.70
C SER A 98 8.18 5.37 14.00
N PHE A 99 6.95 5.53 14.49
CA PHE A 99 5.78 4.91 13.87
C PHE A 99 5.61 5.31 12.40
N ASP A 100 5.81 6.60 12.07
CA ASP A 100 5.83 7.09 10.67
C ASP A 100 6.88 6.38 9.80
N THR A 101 8.07 6.07 10.35
CA THR A 101 9.07 5.28 9.62
C THR A 101 8.57 3.85 9.38
N VAL A 102 7.87 3.27 10.35
CA VAL A 102 7.30 1.92 10.21
C VAL A 102 6.27 1.87 9.11
N GLU A 103 5.30 2.78 9.13
CA GLU A 103 4.24 2.86 8.11
C GLU A 103 4.81 3.05 6.71
N ARG A 104 5.76 3.97 6.56
CA ARG A 104 6.28 4.36 5.25
C ARG A 104 7.29 3.38 4.66
N LEU A 105 8.10 2.72 5.49
CA LEU A 105 9.21 1.88 5.00
C LEU A 105 8.96 0.38 5.10
N PHE A 106 8.10 -0.07 6.02
CA PHE A 106 8.00 -1.48 6.37
C PHE A 106 6.58 -2.02 6.20
N THR A 107 5.60 -1.42 6.86
CA THR A 107 4.19 -1.83 6.79
C THR A 107 3.29 -0.77 7.42
N ASP A 108 2.17 -0.48 6.77
CA ASP A 108 1.07 0.38 7.19
C ASP A 108 -0.07 -0.37 7.90
N ARG A 109 0.10 -1.68 8.16
CA ARG A 109 -0.94 -2.52 8.78
C ARG A 109 -1.06 -2.36 10.30
N PHE A 110 -0.08 -1.76 10.94
CA PHE A 110 -0.20 -1.45 12.35
C PHE A 110 -1.25 -0.37 12.56
N TYR A 111 -2.14 -0.58 13.53
CA TYR A 111 -3.18 0.39 13.87
C TYR A 111 -2.92 0.94 15.27
N VAL A 112 -2.88 2.27 15.40
CA VAL A 112 -2.73 2.94 16.70
C VAL A 112 -4.07 3.45 17.16
N ASN A 113 -4.48 3.04 18.35
CA ASN A 113 -5.56 3.69 19.08
C ASN A 113 -4.96 4.58 20.16
N GLU A 114 -4.86 5.88 19.88
CA GLU A 114 -4.27 6.84 20.81
C GLU A 114 -5.10 7.01 22.09
N GLU A 115 -6.43 6.93 21.99
CA GLU A 115 -7.34 7.10 23.14
C GLU A 115 -7.23 5.94 24.13
N GLU A 116 -7.11 4.72 23.61
CA GLU A 116 -6.92 3.50 24.41
C GLU A 116 -5.44 3.23 24.76
N GLY A 117 -4.52 3.96 24.12
CA GLY A 117 -3.08 3.81 24.30
C GLY A 117 -2.57 2.44 23.86
N VAL A 118 -3.07 1.91 22.74
CA VAL A 118 -2.70 0.59 22.21
C VAL A 118 -2.23 0.64 20.76
N LEU A 119 -1.30 -0.26 20.44
CA LEU A 119 -0.87 -0.58 19.09
C LEU A 119 -1.40 -1.97 18.75
N LEU A 120 -2.20 -2.07 17.69
CA LEU A 120 -2.81 -3.32 17.23
C LEU A 120 -2.16 -3.81 15.95
N TYR A 121 -2.12 -5.13 15.80
CA TYR A 121 -1.86 -5.80 14.53
C TYR A 121 -2.89 -6.93 14.34
N THR A 122 -3.59 -6.94 13.21
CA THR A 122 -4.65 -7.93 12.96
C THR A 122 -4.19 -8.96 11.94
N THR A 123 -4.23 -10.23 12.34
CA THR A 123 -3.97 -11.41 11.48
C THR A 123 -5.28 -11.99 10.96
N SER A 124 -5.24 -13.09 10.20
CA SER A 124 -6.48 -13.78 9.84
C SER A 124 -7.15 -14.48 11.04
N THR A 125 -6.53 -14.64 12.20
CA THR A 125 -7.17 -15.40 13.30
C THR A 125 -7.35 -14.62 14.58
N GLU A 126 -6.64 -13.51 14.74
CA GLU A 126 -6.62 -12.79 15.99
C GLU A 126 -6.15 -11.34 15.83
N VAL A 127 -6.62 -10.51 16.76
CA VAL A 127 -6.08 -9.17 17.03
C VAL A 127 -4.98 -9.30 18.07
N ILE A 128 -3.81 -8.75 17.75
CA ILE A 128 -2.64 -8.70 18.61
C ILE A 128 -2.55 -7.30 19.21
N THR A 129 -2.63 -7.20 20.53
CA THR A 129 -2.68 -5.93 21.26
C THR A 129 -1.40 -5.68 22.03
N VAL A 130 -0.75 -4.55 21.77
CA VAL A 130 0.37 -4.02 22.53
C VAL A 130 -0.10 -2.78 23.29
N GLN A 131 0.04 -2.77 24.62
CA GLN A 131 -0.14 -1.54 25.39
C GLN A 131 1.07 -0.62 25.20
N ILE A 132 0.82 0.64 24.85
CA ILE A 132 1.88 1.64 24.64
C ILE A 132 2.32 2.21 26.00
N GLY A 133 3.62 2.13 26.28
CA GLY A 133 4.21 2.68 27.50
C GLY A 133 5.47 1.95 27.93
N GLU A 134 6.34 2.63 28.66
CA GLU A 134 7.65 2.09 29.07
C GLU A 134 7.53 0.99 30.14
N GLU A 135 6.41 0.94 30.85
CA GLU A 135 6.08 -0.04 31.87
C GLU A 135 5.50 -1.34 31.30
N PHE A 136 5.08 -1.34 30.03
CA PHE A 136 4.42 -2.47 29.38
C PHE A 136 5.42 -3.25 28.52
N THR A 137 5.60 -4.53 28.83
CA THR A 137 6.62 -5.40 28.21
C THR A 137 6.00 -6.70 27.70
N GLY A 138 5.40 -6.63 26.52
CA GLY A 138 4.70 -7.76 25.92
C GLY A 138 3.51 -7.36 25.09
N TYR A 139 2.79 -8.37 24.61
CA TYR A 139 1.56 -8.23 23.85
C TYR A 139 0.56 -9.31 24.27
N GLU A 140 -0.71 -9.08 23.99
CA GLU A 140 -1.80 -10.04 24.15
C GLU A 140 -2.30 -10.48 22.78
N ALA A 141 -2.49 -11.78 22.58
CA ALA A 141 -3.06 -12.35 21.36
C ALA A 141 -3.95 -13.53 21.75
N GLY A 142 -5.22 -13.54 21.31
CA GLY A 142 -6.17 -14.60 21.62
C GLY A 142 -6.37 -14.85 23.13
N GLY A 143 -6.30 -13.81 23.96
CA GLY A 143 -6.38 -13.92 25.43
C GLY A 143 -5.11 -14.48 26.11
N THR A 144 -4.03 -14.65 25.35
CA THR A 144 -2.73 -15.12 25.85
C THR A 144 -1.74 -13.96 25.90
N VAL A 145 -1.15 -13.73 27.06
CA VAL A 145 -0.12 -12.70 27.26
C VAL A 145 1.27 -13.29 26.99
N THR A 146 2.02 -12.64 26.09
CA THR A 146 3.42 -12.95 25.79
C THR A 146 4.33 -11.81 26.26
N SER A 147 5.22 -12.10 27.21
CA SER A 147 6.17 -11.10 27.72
C SER A 147 7.39 -10.94 26.83
N THR A 148 7.97 -9.74 26.86
CA THR A 148 9.26 -9.40 26.24
C THR A 148 10.16 -8.77 27.30
N ASP A 149 11.47 -8.66 27.03
CA ASP A 149 12.42 -8.01 27.95
C ASP A 149 12.47 -6.48 27.76
N TYR A 150 11.63 -5.92 26.88
CA TYR A 150 11.64 -4.52 26.47
C TYR A 150 10.24 -4.00 26.12
N PRO A 151 9.97 -2.69 26.21
CA PRO A 151 8.72 -2.13 25.72
C PRO A 151 8.61 -2.25 24.21
N ILE A 152 7.50 -2.80 23.71
CA ILE A 152 7.30 -2.97 22.26
C ILE A 152 6.98 -1.62 21.60
N ALA A 153 6.12 -0.83 22.23
CA ALA A 153 5.74 0.50 21.77
C ALA A 153 5.78 1.49 22.94
N ARG A 154 6.38 2.67 22.73
CA ARG A 154 6.50 3.71 23.77
C ARG A 154 6.58 5.09 23.13
N TYR A 155 6.11 6.11 23.86
CA TYR A 155 6.34 7.49 23.45
C TYR A 155 7.74 7.95 23.83
N TYR A 156 8.38 8.70 22.93
CA TYR A 156 9.58 9.44 23.21
C TYR A 156 9.27 10.77 23.90
N SER A 157 10.29 11.44 24.44
CA SER A 157 10.13 12.66 25.23
C SER A 157 9.49 13.84 24.48
N ASP A 158 9.51 13.82 23.15
CA ASP A 158 8.90 14.82 22.27
C ASP A 158 7.49 14.44 21.78
N GLY A 159 6.95 13.30 22.21
CA GLY A 159 5.65 12.78 21.80
C GLY A 159 5.69 11.83 20.60
N THR A 160 6.84 11.56 20.00
CA THR A 160 6.96 10.60 18.90
C THR A 160 6.67 9.17 19.39
N LEU A 161 5.71 8.48 18.75
CA LEU A 161 5.51 7.05 19.00
C LEU A 161 6.66 6.24 18.39
N LEU A 162 7.29 5.40 19.21
CA LEU A 162 8.38 4.52 18.83
C LEU A 162 7.93 3.05 18.89
N VAL A 163 8.33 2.25 17.90
CA VAL A 163 8.08 0.80 17.85
C VAL A 163 9.41 0.05 17.73
N ALA A 164 9.59 -0.98 18.55
CA ALA A 164 10.82 -1.76 18.59
C ALA A 164 11.05 -2.49 17.26
N ALA A 165 12.25 -2.34 16.69
CA ALA A 165 12.61 -2.87 15.38
C ALA A 165 12.43 -4.40 15.30
N ASP A 166 12.87 -5.14 16.33
CA ASP A 166 12.69 -6.59 16.43
C ASP A 166 11.20 -7.01 16.43
N TYR A 167 10.30 -6.17 16.93
CA TYR A 167 8.86 -6.45 16.87
C TYR A 167 8.29 -6.19 15.48
N VAL A 168 8.70 -5.11 14.81
CA VAL A 168 8.30 -4.82 13.43
C VAL A 168 8.75 -5.95 12.49
N GLN A 169 9.94 -6.53 12.69
CA GLN A 169 10.44 -7.66 11.89
C GLN A 169 9.55 -8.91 11.94
N LYS A 170 8.65 -9.03 12.92
CA LYS A 170 7.67 -10.12 12.95
C LYS A 170 6.58 -9.97 11.88
N TYR A 171 6.38 -8.77 11.35
CA TYR A 171 5.23 -8.43 10.49
C TYR A 171 5.59 -7.66 9.23
N ALA A 172 6.88 -7.42 8.99
CA ALA A 172 7.39 -6.84 7.76
C ALA A 172 8.74 -7.46 7.40
N ASP A 173 8.92 -7.80 6.12
CA ASP A 173 10.18 -8.35 5.63
C ASP A 173 11.22 -7.23 5.46
N PHE A 174 12.06 -7.07 6.47
CA PHE A 174 13.25 -6.25 6.40
C PHE A 174 14.37 -6.81 7.28
N SER A 175 15.61 -6.50 6.94
CA SER A 175 16.76 -6.74 7.81
C SER A 175 17.31 -5.43 8.34
N TYR A 176 17.83 -5.45 9.57
CA TYR A 176 18.63 -4.36 10.07
C TYR A 176 19.80 -4.87 10.90
N GLU A 177 20.88 -4.10 10.93
CA GLU A 177 21.99 -4.33 11.83
C GLU A 177 22.48 -3.00 12.42
N PHE A 178 22.59 -2.95 13.75
CA PHE A 178 23.01 -1.78 14.50
C PHE A 178 24.52 -1.76 14.73
N TYR A 179 25.12 -0.59 14.57
CA TYR A 179 26.53 -0.34 14.80
C TYR A 179 26.70 0.91 15.68
N ALA A 180 27.52 0.79 16.73
CA ALA A 180 27.91 1.90 17.57
C ALA A 180 29.10 2.68 16.97
N ASP A 181 29.40 3.84 17.56
CA ASP A 181 30.57 4.68 17.26
C ASP A 181 30.76 5.08 15.78
N PRO A 182 29.82 5.88 15.23
CA PRO A 182 28.64 6.41 15.89
C PRO A 182 27.39 5.55 15.61
N ASN A 183 26.34 5.77 16.40
CA ASN A 183 25.08 5.02 16.30
C ASN A 183 24.45 5.13 14.91
N ARG A 184 24.43 4.01 14.21
CA ARG A 184 23.84 3.88 12.87
C ARG A 184 23.30 2.47 12.70
N MET A 185 22.40 2.31 11.74
CA MET A 185 21.98 1.00 11.30
C MET A 185 21.92 0.92 9.79
N GLN A 186 22.35 -0.23 9.28
CA GLN A 186 22.10 -0.62 7.90
C GLN A 186 20.74 -1.31 7.87
N VAL A 187 19.86 -0.89 6.98
CA VAL A 187 18.50 -1.44 6.78
C VAL A 187 18.35 -1.90 5.34
N TYR A 188 17.78 -3.08 5.15
CA TYR A 188 17.37 -3.57 3.83
C TYR A 188 15.91 -3.99 3.77
N THR A 189 15.19 -3.51 2.76
CA THR A 189 13.80 -3.86 2.45
C THR A 189 13.66 -4.51 1.06
N VAL A 190 14.70 -4.44 0.22
CA VAL A 190 14.74 -5.12 -1.08
C VAL A 190 16.10 -5.82 -1.28
N TRP A 191 16.09 -6.95 -1.98
CA TRP A 191 17.24 -7.85 -2.15
C TRP A 191 17.58 -8.05 -3.63
N GLU A 192 17.76 -6.94 -4.34
CA GLU A 192 18.14 -6.94 -5.76
C GLU A 192 19.62 -7.24 -5.97
N GLU A 193 19.98 -7.54 -7.22
CA GLU A 193 21.37 -7.79 -7.60
C GLU A 193 22.25 -6.54 -7.39
N GLU A 194 23.34 -6.69 -6.64
CA GLU A 194 24.29 -5.62 -6.33
C GLU A 194 25.72 -5.97 -6.76
N ARG A 195 26.54 -4.93 -6.97
CA ARG A 195 27.96 -5.10 -7.30
C ARG A 195 28.77 -5.18 -6.02
N GLN A 196 29.51 -6.26 -5.81
CA GLN A 196 30.42 -6.40 -4.69
C GLN A 196 31.88 -6.52 -5.16
N ALA A 197 32.79 -5.85 -4.47
CA ALA A 197 34.24 -5.95 -4.69
C ALA A 197 34.96 -6.26 -3.37
N GLN A 198 36.13 -6.91 -3.49
CA GLN A 198 37.02 -7.17 -2.37
C GLN A 198 38.05 -6.05 -2.26
N VAL A 199 38.34 -5.62 -1.02
CA VAL A 199 39.48 -4.74 -0.72
C VAL A 199 40.77 -5.55 -0.83
N LEU A 200 41.71 -5.13 -1.67
CA LEU A 200 42.92 -5.89 -2.01
C LEU A 200 44.05 -5.71 -0.97
N ASP A 201 44.15 -4.52 -0.39
CA ASP A 201 45.16 -4.14 0.61
C ASP A 201 44.53 -3.17 1.64
N ASP A 202 45.07 -3.12 2.86
CA ASP A 202 44.61 -2.22 3.93
C ASP A 202 44.54 -0.77 3.42
N THR A 203 43.36 -0.15 3.56
CA THR A 203 43.09 1.19 3.01
C THR A 203 42.02 1.92 3.80
N GLN A 204 41.55 3.04 3.27
CA GLN A 204 40.62 3.95 3.93
C GLN A 204 39.43 4.28 3.03
N VAL A 205 38.25 4.25 3.62
CA VAL A 205 37.05 4.86 3.03
C VAL A 205 37.10 6.34 3.33
N ARG A 206 37.10 7.18 2.29
CA ARG A 206 37.15 8.64 2.40
C ARG A 206 35.80 9.28 2.12
N TYR A 207 35.56 10.44 2.71
CA TYR A 207 34.30 11.18 2.53
C TYR A 207 34.05 11.59 1.06
N GLN A 208 35.12 11.99 0.36
CA GLN A 208 35.12 12.32 -1.06
C GLN A 208 36.27 11.60 -1.79
N GLY A 209 36.13 11.42 -3.10
CA GLY A 209 37.21 10.96 -3.96
C GLY A 209 38.35 11.97 -3.97
N GLY A 210 39.43 11.66 -3.25
CA GLY A 210 40.59 12.54 -3.20
C GLY A 210 41.50 12.26 -2.02
N ILE A 211 42.80 12.38 -2.27
CA ILE A 211 43.85 12.06 -1.30
C ILE A 211 43.86 13.00 -0.09
N LYS A 212 43.19 14.16 -0.19
CA LYS A 212 43.06 15.15 0.88
C LYS A 212 41.71 15.11 1.59
N SER A 213 40.79 14.24 1.15
CA SER A 213 39.51 14.09 1.83
C SER A 213 39.69 13.36 3.15
N ASP A 214 38.87 13.74 4.12
CA ASP A 214 38.83 13.13 5.44
C ASP A 214 38.48 11.63 5.36
N VAL A 215 39.04 10.89 6.31
CA VAL A 215 38.84 9.45 6.47
C VAL A 215 37.57 9.21 7.27
N LEU A 216 36.66 8.41 6.71
CA LEU A 216 35.46 7.94 7.41
C LEU A 216 35.77 6.72 8.27
N ARG A 217 36.46 5.72 7.69
CA ARG A 217 36.94 4.53 8.41
C ARG A 217 38.11 3.86 7.69
N GLU A 218 38.89 3.11 8.46
CA GLU A 218 39.83 2.13 7.90
C GLU A 218 39.06 0.87 7.44
N VAL A 219 39.58 0.21 6.41
CA VAL A 219 39.09 -1.07 5.86
C VAL A 219 40.28 -1.99 5.59
N ALA A 220 40.20 -3.23 6.08
CA ALA A 220 41.26 -4.21 5.94
C ALA A 220 41.20 -4.95 4.60
N ALA A 221 42.35 -5.48 4.17
CA ALA A 221 42.42 -6.40 3.04
C ALA A 221 41.48 -7.60 3.25
N GLY A 222 40.68 -7.93 2.23
CA GLY A 222 39.67 -8.99 2.24
C GLY A 222 38.29 -8.56 2.74
N GLU A 223 38.09 -7.30 3.15
CA GLU A 223 36.73 -6.80 3.40
C GLU A 223 35.94 -6.68 2.08
N THR A 224 34.64 -6.96 2.15
CA THR A 224 33.72 -6.83 1.02
C THR A 224 33.01 -5.48 1.08
N VAL A 225 32.93 -4.80 -0.06
CA VAL A 225 32.21 -3.52 -0.19
C VAL A 225 31.25 -3.58 -1.37
N VAL A 226 30.12 -2.87 -1.24
CA VAL A 226 29.16 -2.69 -2.33
C VAL A 226 29.61 -1.52 -3.20
N VAL A 227 29.73 -1.74 -4.50
CA VAL A 227 30.18 -0.74 -5.49
C VAL A 227 29.00 0.06 -6.02
N LEU A 228 28.96 1.35 -5.67
CA LEU A 228 27.88 2.27 -6.01
C LEU A 228 28.17 3.05 -7.30
N GLU A 229 29.40 3.54 -7.47
CA GLU A 229 29.79 4.33 -8.64
C GLU A 229 31.29 4.21 -8.91
N ILE A 230 31.68 3.87 -10.14
CA ILE A 230 33.09 3.76 -10.53
C ILE A 230 33.48 5.05 -11.27
N MET A 231 34.46 5.78 -10.73
CA MET A 231 35.04 6.97 -11.35
C MET A 231 36.44 6.65 -11.93
N GLU A 232 37.10 7.63 -12.52
CA GLU A 232 38.41 7.43 -13.18
C GLU A 232 39.50 6.91 -12.23
N THR A 233 39.52 7.39 -10.98
CA THR A 233 40.56 7.06 -9.99
C THR A 233 40.01 6.55 -8.65
N TRP A 234 38.71 6.75 -8.39
CA TRP A 234 38.05 6.41 -7.15
C TRP A 234 36.74 5.69 -7.45
N THR A 235 36.36 4.81 -6.55
CA THR A 235 35.07 4.13 -6.59
C THR A 235 34.30 4.50 -5.33
N LYS A 236 33.06 4.97 -5.49
CA LYS A 236 32.11 5.16 -4.41
C LYS A 236 31.63 3.79 -3.95
N VAL A 237 31.80 3.51 -2.67
CA VAL A 237 31.48 2.23 -2.06
C VAL A 237 30.60 2.40 -0.82
N LYS A 238 29.87 1.35 -0.46
CA LYS A 238 29.22 1.18 0.83
C LYS A 238 29.85 0.00 1.56
N THR A 239 30.24 0.19 2.82
CA THR A 239 30.72 -0.90 3.68
C THR A 239 29.56 -1.64 4.33
N TYR A 240 29.79 -2.85 4.82
CA TYR A 240 28.75 -3.68 5.47
C TYR A 240 28.11 -2.98 6.69
N ASP A 241 28.90 -2.16 7.39
CA ASP A 241 28.48 -1.39 8.55
C ASP A 241 27.97 0.03 8.19
N GLY A 242 27.61 0.29 6.94
CA GLY A 242 26.84 1.48 6.56
C GLY A 242 27.63 2.75 6.23
N PHE A 243 28.97 2.72 6.10
CA PHE A 243 29.68 3.90 5.59
C PHE A 243 29.61 3.98 4.07
N ILE A 244 29.19 5.14 3.56
CA ILE A 244 29.19 5.46 2.13
C ILE A 244 30.28 6.49 1.85
N GLY A 245 31.31 6.09 1.11
CA GLY A 245 32.46 6.93 0.80
C GLY A 245 33.21 6.43 -0.42
N TYR A 246 34.51 6.73 -0.51
CA TYR A 246 35.32 6.46 -1.69
C TYR A 246 36.61 5.73 -1.35
N ILE A 247 36.97 4.74 -2.17
CA ILE A 247 38.23 4.01 -2.15
C ILE A 247 38.92 4.19 -3.51
N GLU A 248 40.26 4.29 -3.55
CA GLU A 248 41.00 4.35 -4.82
C GLU A 248 40.85 3.02 -5.59
N ASN A 249 40.65 3.10 -6.90
CA ASN A 249 40.35 1.91 -7.74
C ASN A 249 41.40 0.80 -7.60
N ASP A 250 42.68 1.17 -7.43
CA ASP A 250 43.79 0.22 -7.31
C ASP A 250 43.72 -0.67 -6.05
N TYR A 251 42.89 -0.31 -5.06
CA TYR A 251 42.67 -1.11 -3.85
C TYR A 251 41.45 -2.04 -3.95
N LEU A 252 40.75 -2.07 -5.07
CA LEU A 252 39.55 -2.88 -5.26
C LEU A 252 39.76 -3.94 -6.34
N SER A 253 39.22 -5.14 -6.10
CA SER A 253 39.09 -6.14 -7.16
C SER A 253 38.09 -5.68 -8.23
N ASP A 254 38.08 -6.38 -9.37
CA ASP A 254 36.89 -6.36 -10.24
C ASP A 254 35.65 -6.74 -9.40
N TYR A 255 34.52 -6.10 -9.68
CA TYR A 255 33.29 -6.42 -8.98
C TYR A 255 32.63 -7.68 -9.57
N VAL A 256 31.86 -8.35 -8.72
CA VAL A 256 30.95 -9.43 -9.10
C VAL A 256 29.52 -8.99 -8.80
N MET A 257 28.56 -9.50 -9.57
CA MET A 257 27.15 -9.35 -9.25
C MET A 257 26.76 -10.38 -8.20
N VAL A 258 26.09 -9.94 -7.14
CA VAL A 258 25.61 -10.78 -6.04
C VAL A 258 24.16 -10.44 -5.79
N THR A 259 23.30 -11.45 -5.70
CA THR A 259 21.93 -11.28 -5.22
C THR A 259 21.89 -11.63 -3.73
N PRO A 260 21.61 -10.67 -2.84
CA PRO A 260 21.45 -10.93 -1.41
C PRO A 260 20.30 -11.91 -1.14
N GLU A 261 20.41 -12.67 -0.04
CA GLU A 261 19.31 -13.55 0.40
C GLU A 261 18.23 -12.73 1.09
N ALA A 262 16.99 -12.83 0.61
CA ALA A 262 15.85 -12.16 1.21
C ALA A 262 15.52 -12.71 2.60
N VAL A 263 15.12 -11.83 3.51
CA VAL A 263 14.47 -12.24 4.76
C VAL A 263 13.04 -12.65 4.44
N THR A 264 12.60 -13.79 4.99
CA THR A 264 11.26 -14.37 4.76
C THR A 264 10.64 -14.87 6.07
N GLY A 265 10.99 -14.23 7.19
CA GLY A 265 10.60 -14.65 8.54
C GLY A 265 9.38 -13.92 9.10
N ALA A 266 8.94 -12.86 8.43
CA ALA A 266 7.79 -12.08 8.86
C ALA A 266 6.47 -12.82 8.55
N TYR A 267 5.45 -12.51 9.33
CA TYR A 267 4.07 -12.82 8.99
C TYR A 267 3.69 -12.10 7.71
N ARG A 268 3.02 -12.83 6.81
CA ARG A 268 2.62 -12.38 5.48
C ARG A 268 1.11 -12.50 5.36
N PRO A 269 0.36 -11.39 5.46
CA PRO A 269 -1.10 -11.46 5.41
C PRO A 269 -1.60 -12.07 4.10
N GLU A 270 -0.92 -11.84 2.98
CA GLU A 270 -1.26 -12.41 1.67
C GLU A 270 -1.18 -13.95 1.62
N GLU A 271 -0.41 -14.57 2.52
CA GLU A 271 -0.30 -16.03 2.64
C GLU A 271 -1.35 -16.61 3.62
N ASP A 272 -1.86 -15.79 4.54
CA ASP A 272 -2.76 -16.19 5.63
C ASP A 272 -4.25 -15.96 5.31
N TYR A 273 -4.57 -14.85 4.64
CA TYR A 273 -5.90 -14.63 4.09
C TYR A 273 -6.06 -15.54 2.87
N SER A 274 -6.67 -16.71 3.06
CA SER A 274 -7.08 -17.57 1.95
C SER A 274 -7.97 -16.76 1.02
N MET A 275 -7.62 -16.65 -0.26
CA MET A 275 -8.49 -16.01 -1.24
C MET A 275 -9.80 -16.81 -1.30
N GLY A 276 -10.83 -16.29 -0.65
CA GLY A 276 -12.20 -16.77 -0.74
C GLY A 276 -12.74 -16.47 -2.12
N VAL A 277 -12.38 -17.30 -3.10
CA VAL A 277 -13.06 -17.28 -4.38
C VAL A 277 -13.34 -18.72 -4.76
N SER A 278 -14.60 -19.00 -5.06
CA SER A 278 -15.07 -20.27 -5.61
C SER A 278 -14.44 -20.58 -7.00
N GLY A 279 -13.59 -19.69 -7.51
CA GLY A 279 -13.00 -19.76 -8.85
C GLY A 279 -13.99 -19.43 -9.97
N ASN A 280 -15.25 -19.20 -9.63
CA ASN A 280 -16.32 -18.85 -10.57
C ASN A 280 -16.74 -17.40 -10.32
N GLN A 281 -17.14 -16.73 -11.39
CA GLN A 281 -17.81 -15.43 -11.26
C GLN A 281 -19.13 -15.60 -10.50
N ILE A 282 -19.62 -14.54 -9.85
CA ILE A 282 -20.94 -14.51 -9.20
C ILE A 282 -21.82 -13.35 -9.68
N ILE A 283 -23.13 -13.57 -9.68
CA ILE A 283 -24.14 -12.53 -9.92
C ILE A 283 -24.78 -12.14 -8.59
N VAL A 284 -24.57 -10.89 -8.21
CA VAL A 284 -25.14 -10.27 -7.01
C VAL A 284 -26.28 -9.34 -7.44
N ALA A 285 -27.40 -9.37 -6.71
CA ALA A 285 -28.51 -8.46 -6.95
C ALA A 285 -28.99 -7.82 -5.66
N PHE A 286 -29.00 -6.49 -5.62
CA PHE A 286 -29.50 -5.74 -4.47
C PHE A 286 -31.03 -5.73 -4.46
N HIS A 287 -31.60 -5.98 -3.29
CA HIS A 287 -33.04 -5.90 -3.04
C HIS A 287 -33.32 -4.83 -1.99
N GLN A 288 -33.73 -3.65 -2.44
CA GLN A 288 -34.04 -2.56 -1.53
C GLN A 288 -35.35 -2.82 -0.78
N ILE A 289 -35.24 -2.88 0.54
CA ILE A 289 -36.30 -3.15 1.50
C ILE A 289 -36.38 -1.96 2.47
N PHE A 290 -37.59 -1.53 2.80
CA PHE A 290 -37.84 -0.40 3.72
C PHE A 290 -38.62 -0.79 4.98
N SER A 291 -39.08 -2.04 5.04
CA SER A 291 -39.82 -2.63 6.16
C SER A 291 -39.66 -4.14 6.09
N GLU A 292 -39.79 -4.81 7.24
CA GLU A 292 -39.73 -6.28 7.30
C GLU A 292 -40.65 -6.92 6.24
N ASP A 293 -40.08 -7.81 5.42
CA ASP A 293 -40.74 -8.55 4.34
C ASP A 293 -40.49 -10.05 4.53
N ASP A 294 -41.48 -10.89 4.23
CA ASP A 294 -41.39 -12.35 4.35
C ASP A 294 -40.73 -13.02 3.13
N GLY A 295 -40.24 -12.21 2.19
CA GLY A 295 -39.70 -12.66 0.90
C GLY A 295 -40.75 -12.78 -0.20
N SER A 296 -42.02 -12.40 0.03
CA SER A 296 -43.03 -12.38 -1.03
C SER A 296 -42.72 -11.36 -2.12
N GLY A 297 -42.12 -10.22 -1.76
CA GLY A 297 -41.60 -9.24 -2.72
C GLY A 297 -40.50 -9.85 -3.59
N LEU A 298 -39.50 -10.46 -2.94
CA LEU A 298 -38.42 -11.18 -3.62
C LEU A 298 -38.97 -12.26 -4.57
N ASN A 299 -39.91 -13.07 -4.10
CA ASN A 299 -40.53 -14.14 -4.91
C ASN A 299 -41.13 -13.61 -6.21
N SER A 300 -41.75 -12.43 -6.16
CA SER A 300 -42.37 -11.78 -7.32
C SER A 300 -41.31 -11.27 -8.30
N LEU A 301 -40.24 -10.65 -7.79
CA LEU A 301 -39.11 -10.17 -8.60
C LEU A 301 -38.36 -11.33 -9.27
N LEU A 302 -38.28 -12.48 -8.60
CA LEU A 302 -37.63 -13.69 -9.13
C LEU A 302 -38.47 -14.43 -10.18
N GLU A 303 -39.72 -14.04 -10.46
CA GLU A 303 -40.49 -14.64 -11.56
C GLU A 303 -39.96 -14.26 -12.95
N THR A 304 -39.33 -13.08 -13.05
CA THR A 304 -38.82 -12.49 -14.29
C THR A 304 -37.29 -12.41 -14.33
N THR A 305 -36.63 -13.05 -13.37
CA THR A 305 -35.20 -12.95 -13.12
C THR A 305 -34.57 -14.34 -13.12
N SER A 306 -33.35 -14.48 -13.61
CA SER A 306 -32.62 -15.74 -13.63
C SER A 306 -31.11 -15.53 -13.46
N GLY A 307 -30.41 -16.58 -13.05
CA GLY A 307 -28.94 -16.57 -12.96
C GLY A 307 -28.34 -15.94 -11.71
N ILE A 308 -29.13 -15.34 -10.82
CA ILE A 308 -28.62 -14.75 -9.57
C ILE A 308 -28.03 -15.85 -8.68
N ASP A 309 -26.86 -15.58 -8.11
CA ASP A 309 -26.23 -16.41 -7.08
C ASP A 309 -26.53 -15.86 -5.67
N VAL A 310 -26.52 -14.52 -5.53
CA VAL A 310 -26.62 -13.82 -4.26
C VAL A 310 -27.66 -12.70 -4.31
N VAL A 311 -28.55 -12.65 -3.32
CA VAL A 311 -29.40 -11.49 -3.07
C VAL A 311 -28.91 -10.71 -1.85
N VAL A 312 -28.84 -9.38 -1.98
CA VAL A 312 -28.37 -8.46 -0.94
C VAL A 312 -29.52 -7.56 -0.49
N PRO A 313 -30.29 -7.94 0.55
CA PRO A 313 -31.34 -7.08 1.10
C PRO A 313 -30.78 -5.94 1.97
N THR A 314 -31.30 -4.71 1.79
CA THR A 314 -30.98 -3.54 2.64
C THR A 314 -31.68 -3.68 4.00
N TRP A 315 -31.01 -4.29 4.97
CA TRP A 315 -31.66 -4.77 6.20
C TRP A 315 -31.17 -4.14 7.48
N PHE A 316 -29.91 -3.78 7.56
CA PHE A 316 -29.29 -3.32 8.80
C PHE A 316 -28.95 -1.84 8.66
N TYR A 317 -29.47 -1.04 9.58
CA TYR A 317 -29.25 0.41 9.62
C TYR A 317 -28.50 0.73 10.90
N LEU A 318 -27.26 1.20 10.80
CA LEU A 318 -26.52 1.67 11.98
C LEU A 318 -27.31 2.77 12.67
N ASP A 319 -27.40 2.71 14.00
CA ASP A 319 -28.26 3.63 14.75
C ASP A 319 -27.65 4.15 16.06
N SER A 320 -26.42 3.76 16.39
CA SER A 320 -25.71 4.27 17.58
C SER A 320 -24.20 4.13 17.50
N GLU A 321 -23.50 4.93 18.31
CA GLU A 321 -22.08 4.73 18.60
C GLU A 321 -21.78 3.47 19.46
N GLU A 322 -22.77 2.82 20.08
CA GLU A 322 -22.57 1.67 20.97
C GLU A 322 -22.54 0.31 20.23
N GLY A 323 -22.49 0.33 18.90
CA GLY A 323 -22.41 -0.88 18.08
C GLY A 323 -23.75 -1.60 17.93
N THR A 324 -24.86 -0.87 17.94
CA THR A 324 -26.19 -1.40 17.60
C THR A 324 -26.63 -1.01 16.19
N PHE A 325 -27.59 -1.75 15.66
CA PHE A 325 -28.26 -1.44 14.41
C PHE A 325 -29.72 -1.89 14.47
N THR A 326 -30.56 -1.22 13.69
CA THR A 326 -31.94 -1.63 13.45
C THR A 326 -31.93 -2.71 12.37
N SER A 327 -32.66 -3.81 12.60
CA SER A 327 -32.69 -4.96 11.69
C SER A 327 -34.08 -5.19 11.10
N LEU A 328 -34.14 -5.38 9.78
CA LEU A 328 -35.31 -5.84 9.03
C LEU A 328 -35.21 -7.31 8.60
N ALA A 329 -34.22 -8.06 9.11
CA ALA A 329 -34.03 -9.45 8.75
C ALA A 329 -35.25 -10.31 9.10
N ASN A 330 -35.55 -11.29 8.24
CA ASN A 330 -36.71 -12.15 8.39
C ASN A 330 -36.39 -13.59 7.97
N TYR A 331 -36.73 -14.56 8.82
CA TYR A 331 -36.48 -15.99 8.55
C TYR A 331 -37.15 -16.49 7.28
N SER A 332 -38.39 -16.06 7.01
CA SER A 332 -39.14 -16.53 5.83
C SER A 332 -38.50 -15.99 4.56
N TYR A 333 -37.92 -14.79 4.58
CA TYR A 333 -37.18 -14.25 3.45
C TYR A 333 -35.98 -15.15 3.12
N VAL A 334 -35.16 -15.48 4.13
CA VAL A 334 -33.97 -16.33 3.96
C VAL A 334 -34.36 -17.71 3.44
N GLU A 335 -35.38 -18.35 4.03
CA GLU A 335 -35.88 -19.64 3.55
C GLU A 335 -36.38 -19.58 2.09
N ASN A 336 -37.06 -18.50 1.69
CA ASN A 336 -37.55 -18.30 0.33
C ASN A 336 -36.42 -18.11 -0.69
N ALA A 337 -35.34 -17.41 -0.30
CA ALA A 337 -34.14 -17.24 -1.12
C ALA A 337 -33.38 -18.56 -1.26
N HIS A 338 -33.11 -19.24 -0.15
CA HIS A 338 -32.43 -20.55 -0.11
C HIS A 338 -33.19 -21.62 -0.89
N ALA A 339 -34.53 -21.63 -0.84
CA ALA A 339 -35.35 -22.55 -1.61
C ALA A 339 -35.19 -22.42 -3.14
N ARG A 340 -34.63 -21.29 -3.60
CA ARG A 340 -34.27 -21.02 -5.00
C ARG A 340 -32.78 -21.18 -5.29
N GLY A 341 -31.99 -21.56 -4.28
CA GLY A 341 -30.54 -21.71 -4.40
C GLY A 341 -29.76 -20.41 -4.31
N LEU A 342 -30.40 -19.31 -3.88
CA LEU A 342 -29.73 -18.03 -3.67
C LEU A 342 -29.05 -18.00 -2.31
N GLN A 343 -27.88 -17.38 -2.22
CA GLN A 343 -27.33 -16.91 -0.95
C GLN A 343 -27.98 -15.59 -0.53
N VAL A 344 -27.98 -15.31 0.77
CA VAL A 344 -28.43 -14.03 1.33
C VAL A 344 -27.29 -13.36 2.09
N TRP A 345 -26.87 -12.18 1.63
CA TRP A 345 -25.91 -11.35 2.35
C TRP A 345 -26.63 -10.13 2.92
N GLY A 346 -26.70 -10.02 4.25
CA GLY A 346 -27.39 -8.89 4.89
C GLY A 346 -26.58 -7.61 4.77
N LEU A 347 -27.16 -6.57 4.16
CA LEU A 347 -26.50 -5.28 4.00
C LEU A 347 -26.64 -4.41 5.25
N LEU A 348 -25.50 -3.87 5.70
CA LEU A 348 -25.37 -2.86 6.75
C LEU A 348 -25.01 -1.51 6.15
N GLU A 349 -25.81 -0.48 6.44
CA GLU A 349 -25.57 0.90 6.01
C GLU A 349 -25.42 1.89 7.16
N ASP A 350 -24.85 3.06 6.86
CA ASP A 350 -24.64 4.20 7.77
C ASP A 350 -25.43 5.47 7.37
N MET A 351 -26.26 5.43 6.34
CA MET A 351 -26.84 6.63 5.71
C MET A 351 -28.20 7.06 6.28
N THR A 352 -28.91 6.18 6.99
CA THR A 352 -30.31 6.43 7.37
C THR A 352 -30.45 7.17 8.70
N ASN A 353 -29.55 6.91 9.65
CA ASN A 353 -29.62 7.50 10.99
C ASN A 353 -28.40 8.38 11.27
N ASP A 354 -28.59 9.40 12.11
CA ASP A 354 -27.53 10.32 12.54
C ASP A 354 -26.91 9.82 13.86
N PHE A 355 -25.61 9.52 13.85
CA PHE A 355 -24.81 9.08 15.01
C PHE A 355 -23.34 9.48 14.82
N ASP A 356 -22.54 9.38 15.89
CA ASP A 356 -21.10 9.68 15.80
C ASP A 356 -20.32 8.44 15.32
N GLU A 357 -20.08 8.37 14.01
CA GLU A 357 -19.32 7.27 13.39
C GLU A 357 -17.90 7.15 13.94
N TYR A 358 -17.25 8.27 14.24
CA TYR A 358 -15.92 8.25 14.80
C TYR A 358 -15.94 7.58 16.18
N ALA A 359 -16.91 7.93 17.03
CA ALA A 359 -17.07 7.30 18.34
C ALA A 359 -17.40 5.79 18.25
N LEU A 360 -18.14 5.36 17.22
CA LEU A 360 -18.38 3.95 16.93
C LEU A 360 -17.06 3.23 16.59
N PHE A 361 -16.36 3.70 15.55
CA PHE A 361 -15.24 2.95 14.99
C PHE A 361 -13.94 3.12 15.79
N ALA A 362 -13.70 4.26 16.44
CA ALA A 362 -12.47 4.48 17.21
C ALA A 362 -12.40 3.63 18.49
N SER A 363 -13.55 3.26 19.08
CA SER A 363 -13.62 2.44 20.29
C SER A 363 -13.55 0.95 20.00
N SER A 364 -12.57 0.25 20.58
CA SER A 364 -12.45 -1.21 20.43
C SER A 364 -13.61 -1.96 21.09
N GLU A 365 -14.24 -1.39 22.12
CA GLU A 365 -15.45 -1.95 22.74
C GLU A 365 -16.65 -1.85 21.78
N ASN A 366 -16.83 -0.70 21.14
CA ASN A 366 -17.97 -0.45 20.25
C ASN A 366 -17.84 -1.26 18.95
N ARG A 367 -16.64 -1.33 18.35
CA ARG A 367 -16.37 -2.23 17.21
C ARG A 367 -16.71 -3.68 17.55
N ARG A 368 -16.27 -4.17 18.71
CA ARG A 368 -16.58 -5.53 19.16
C ARG A 368 -18.07 -5.75 19.35
N ALA A 369 -18.79 -4.79 19.96
CA ALA A 369 -20.23 -4.88 20.14
C ALA A 369 -20.96 -4.97 18.79
N LEU A 370 -20.56 -4.15 17.80
CA LEU A 370 -21.10 -4.21 16.45
C LEU A 370 -20.84 -5.56 15.78
N ILE A 371 -19.60 -6.05 15.83
CA ILE A 371 -19.21 -7.35 15.27
C ILE A 371 -20.04 -8.47 15.91
N ASP A 372 -20.12 -8.51 17.24
CA ASP A 372 -20.91 -9.51 17.97
C ASP A 372 -22.38 -9.47 17.54
N ASN A 373 -22.98 -8.28 17.43
CA ASN A 373 -24.37 -8.12 17.01
C ASN A 373 -24.62 -8.57 15.56
N LEU A 374 -23.70 -8.24 14.64
CA LEU A 374 -23.77 -8.64 13.23
C LEU A 374 -23.67 -10.16 13.09
N ILE A 375 -22.68 -10.77 13.75
CA ILE A 375 -22.45 -12.22 13.68
C ILE A 375 -23.60 -12.99 14.33
N ASN A 376 -24.08 -12.55 15.50
CA ASN A 376 -25.23 -13.16 16.15
C ASN A 376 -26.48 -13.08 15.27
N THR A 377 -26.73 -11.93 14.63
CA THR A 377 -27.87 -11.76 13.71
C THR A 377 -27.73 -12.64 12.47
N ALA A 378 -26.54 -12.69 11.86
CA ALA A 378 -26.29 -13.53 10.69
C ALA A 378 -26.51 -15.02 11.00
N VAL A 379 -26.00 -15.50 12.14
CA VAL A 379 -26.20 -16.89 12.59
C VAL A 379 -27.65 -17.16 12.97
N GLU A 380 -28.31 -16.21 13.64
CA GLU A 380 -29.72 -16.34 14.05
C GLU A 380 -30.62 -16.55 12.82
N TYR A 381 -30.52 -15.70 11.81
CA TYR A 381 -31.38 -15.76 10.63
C TYR A 381 -30.89 -16.73 9.55
N GLY A 382 -29.69 -17.31 9.70
CA GLY A 382 -29.10 -18.24 8.75
C GLY A 382 -28.61 -17.58 7.47
N LEU A 383 -28.00 -16.40 7.58
CA LEU A 383 -27.41 -15.70 6.44
C LEU A 383 -26.14 -16.41 5.95
N ASP A 384 -25.84 -16.22 4.67
CA ASP A 384 -24.62 -16.75 4.04
C ASP A 384 -23.46 -15.75 4.11
N GLY A 385 -23.77 -14.46 4.34
CA GLY A 385 -22.77 -13.41 4.42
C GLY A 385 -23.29 -12.07 4.94
N LEU A 386 -22.37 -11.12 5.02
CA LEU A 386 -22.60 -9.73 5.37
C LEU A 386 -22.04 -8.84 4.25
N ASN A 387 -22.80 -7.81 3.90
CA ASN A 387 -22.38 -6.79 2.94
C ASN A 387 -22.29 -5.44 3.68
N ILE A 388 -21.11 -4.85 3.76
CA ILE A 388 -20.90 -3.58 4.47
C ILE A 388 -20.93 -2.44 3.46
N ASP A 389 -21.91 -1.55 3.61
CA ASP A 389 -22.21 -0.42 2.71
C ASP A 389 -22.17 0.88 3.52
N CYS A 390 -20.97 1.22 4.01
CA CYS A 390 -20.74 2.44 4.81
C CYS A 390 -20.24 3.56 3.89
N GLU A 391 -21.13 4.48 3.52
CA GLU A 391 -20.91 5.52 2.53
C GLU A 391 -20.58 6.90 3.13
N GLU A 392 -20.79 7.10 4.45
CA GLU A 392 -20.61 8.40 5.12
C GLU A 392 -19.27 8.54 5.87
N VAL A 393 -18.46 7.47 5.89
CA VAL A 393 -17.16 7.42 6.59
C VAL A 393 -16.25 8.59 6.18
N GLY A 394 -15.91 9.43 7.16
CA GLY A 394 -14.98 10.55 6.96
C GLY A 394 -13.49 10.16 7.01
N ARG A 395 -12.62 11.05 6.54
CA ARG A 395 -11.15 10.86 6.54
C ARG A 395 -10.55 10.51 7.90
N GLU A 396 -11.04 11.13 8.97
CA GLU A 396 -10.56 10.87 10.33
C GLU A 396 -11.06 9.50 10.84
N THR A 397 -12.22 9.05 10.37
CA THR A 397 -12.84 7.76 10.72
C THR A 397 -12.28 6.59 9.92
N GLY A 398 -11.80 6.82 8.69
CA GLY A 398 -11.34 5.78 7.76
C GLY A 398 -10.41 4.71 8.36
N PRO A 399 -9.29 5.07 9.02
CA PRO A 399 -8.41 4.08 9.65
C PRO A 399 -9.10 3.20 10.71
N HIS A 400 -10.07 3.76 11.43
CA HIS A 400 -10.86 3.06 12.43
C HIS A 400 -11.89 2.10 11.78
N TYR A 401 -12.51 2.53 10.69
CA TYR A 401 -13.40 1.70 9.87
C TYR A 401 -12.64 0.51 9.24
N VAL A 402 -11.45 0.74 8.69
CA VAL A 402 -10.59 -0.34 8.16
C VAL A 402 -10.22 -1.33 9.27
N GLN A 403 -9.92 -0.85 10.47
CA GLN A 403 -9.68 -1.72 11.62
C GLN A 403 -10.93 -2.53 12.02
N PHE A 404 -12.13 -1.96 11.95
CA PHE A 404 -13.38 -2.70 12.09
C PHE A 404 -13.51 -3.82 11.06
N LEU A 405 -13.24 -3.56 9.78
CA LEU A 405 -13.28 -4.59 8.74
C LEU A 405 -12.25 -5.71 8.99
N ARG A 406 -11.04 -5.37 9.48
CA ARG A 406 -10.02 -6.36 9.85
C ARG A 406 -10.53 -7.30 10.94
N GLU A 407 -11.15 -6.75 11.98
CA GLU A 407 -11.72 -7.50 13.10
C GLU A 407 -12.94 -8.33 12.67
N LEU A 408 -13.86 -7.75 11.89
CA LEU A 408 -15.03 -8.44 11.34
C LEU A 408 -14.64 -9.60 10.42
N SER A 409 -13.56 -9.47 9.66
CA SER A 409 -13.05 -10.54 8.79
C SER A 409 -12.68 -11.81 9.57
N ILE A 410 -12.25 -11.68 10.83
CA ILE A 410 -11.92 -12.82 11.70
C ILE A 410 -13.19 -13.58 12.05
N GLU A 411 -14.20 -12.86 12.53
CA GLU A 411 -15.42 -13.49 13.03
C GLU A 411 -16.29 -14.05 11.90
N THR A 412 -16.37 -13.39 10.76
CA THR A 412 -17.09 -13.90 9.57
C THR A 412 -16.50 -15.22 9.11
N ARG A 413 -15.18 -15.32 8.95
CA ARG A 413 -14.51 -16.58 8.59
C ARG A 413 -14.64 -17.65 9.67
N ALA A 414 -14.56 -17.30 10.95
CA ALA A 414 -14.77 -18.24 12.05
C ALA A 414 -16.18 -18.88 12.02
N HIS A 415 -17.17 -18.17 11.47
CA HIS A 415 -18.55 -18.62 11.33
C HIS A 415 -18.91 -19.11 9.91
N GLY A 416 -17.97 -19.10 8.96
CA GLY A 416 -18.21 -19.51 7.57
C GLY A 416 -19.11 -18.55 6.79
N LEU A 417 -19.15 -17.29 7.18
CA LEU A 417 -19.88 -16.21 6.50
C LEU A 417 -18.99 -15.54 5.46
N ILE A 418 -19.57 -15.19 4.32
CA ILE A 418 -18.94 -14.31 3.32
C ILE A 418 -18.95 -12.87 3.84
N LEU A 419 -17.86 -12.13 3.61
CA LEU A 419 -17.78 -10.69 3.84
C LEU A 419 -17.56 -9.95 2.52
N SER A 420 -18.51 -9.10 2.14
CA SER A 420 -18.37 -8.13 1.05
C SER A 420 -18.45 -6.70 1.56
N VAL A 421 -17.87 -5.77 0.79
CA VAL A 421 -17.86 -4.35 1.11
C VAL A 421 -18.09 -3.51 -0.14
N ASP A 422 -19.03 -2.58 -0.07
CA ASP A 422 -19.36 -1.63 -1.14
C ASP A 422 -18.46 -0.39 -1.04
N ASN A 423 -17.94 0.07 -2.17
CA ASN A 423 -17.10 1.26 -2.23
C ASN A 423 -17.43 2.11 -3.45
N TYR A 424 -17.31 3.43 -3.28
CA TYR A 424 -17.27 4.36 -4.39
C TYR A 424 -16.13 4.06 -5.38
N VAL A 425 -16.27 4.55 -6.61
CA VAL A 425 -15.11 4.67 -7.52
C VAL A 425 -14.02 5.52 -6.87
N LEU A 426 -12.81 4.96 -6.82
CA LEU A 426 -11.68 5.54 -6.12
C LEU A 426 -11.32 6.94 -6.67
N ASN A 427 -11.07 7.87 -5.76
CA ASN A 427 -10.59 9.22 -6.04
C ASN A 427 -9.78 9.76 -4.84
N GLU A 428 -9.15 10.93 -4.99
CA GLU A 428 -8.32 11.52 -3.92
C GLU A 428 -9.09 11.79 -2.60
N GLY A 429 -10.41 11.94 -2.69
CA GLY A 429 -11.31 12.24 -1.58
C GLY A 429 -11.80 11.03 -0.79
N ASN A 430 -11.46 9.80 -1.18
CA ASN A 430 -11.89 8.57 -0.48
C ASN A 430 -10.78 7.51 -0.29
N LEU A 431 -9.50 7.89 -0.45
CA LEU A 431 -8.36 6.97 -0.25
C LEU A 431 -8.29 6.34 1.16
N TYR A 432 -8.92 6.97 2.16
CA TYR A 432 -8.95 6.50 3.55
C TYR A 432 -9.84 5.26 3.76
N TYR A 433 -10.60 4.82 2.76
CA TYR A 433 -11.26 3.52 2.76
C TYR A 433 -10.27 2.35 2.61
N ASP A 434 -9.08 2.60 2.07
CA ASP A 434 -8.02 1.60 1.89
C ASP A 434 -8.51 0.32 1.16
N LEU A 435 -8.88 0.49 -0.11
CA LEU A 435 -9.35 -0.62 -0.95
C LEU A 435 -8.33 -1.77 -1.04
N GLY A 436 -7.03 -1.47 -0.98
CA GLY A 436 -5.99 -2.49 -0.98
C GLY A 436 -6.08 -3.42 0.23
N GLU A 437 -6.22 -2.84 1.42
CA GLU A 437 -6.44 -3.59 2.65
C GLU A 437 -7.78 -4.33 2.64
N GLN A 438 -8.85 -3.71 2.15
CA GLN A 438 -10.15 -4.37 2.02
C GLN A 438 -10.07 -5.60 1.09
N GLY A 439 -9.43 -5.47 -0.07
CA GLY A 439 -9.23 -6.59 -1.00
C GLY A 439 -8.39 -7.73 -0.43
N LEU A 440 -7.55 -7.45 0.57
CA LEU A 440 -6.80 -8.46 1.30
C LEU A 440 -7.69 -9.23 2.28
N ILE A 441 -8.50 -8.53 3.08
CA ILE A 441 -9.22 -9.09 4.22
C ILE A 441 -10.65 -9.59 3.94
N THR A 442 -11.34 -9.04 2.93
CA THR A 442 -12.71 -9.44 2.57
C THR A 442 -12.74 -10.53 1.50
N ASP A 443 -13.88 -11.19 1.32
CA ASP A 443 -14.10 -12.13 0.22
C ASP A 443 -14.35 -11.37 -1.09
N TYR A 444 -15.13 -10.29 -1.04
CA TYR A 444 -15.39 -9.43 -2.19
C TYR A 444 -15.30 -7.95 -1.86
N VAL A 445 -14.83 -7.16 -2.83
CA VAL A 445 -14.97 -5.70 -2.86
C VAL A 445 -15.88 -5.38 -4.03
N ILE A 446 -16.99 -4.69 -3.76
CA ILE A 446 -17.94 -4.28 -4.78
C ILE A 446 -17.71 -2.79 -5.05
N VAL A 447 -17.25 -2.46 -6.26
CA VAL A 447 -17.15 -1.06 -6.69
C VAL A 447 -18.50 -0.62 -7.24
N MET A 448 -19.08 0.42 -6.67
CA MET A 448 -20.29 1.06 -7.17
C MET A 448 -20.00 1.80 -8.49
N GLY A 449 -19.93 1.04 -9.59
CA GLY A 449 -19.69 1.52 -10.96
C GLY A 449 -20.86 2.30 -11.57
N TYR A 450 -21.61 3.00 -10.73
CA TYR A 450 -22.77 3.82 -11.07
C TYR A 450 -22.81 5.11 -10.24
N ASP A 451 -23.84 5.93 -10.47
CA ASP A 451 -23.98 7.28 -9.94
C ASP A 451 -22.79 8.22 -10.24
N GLU A 452 -22.19 8.06 -11.44
CA GLU A 452 -21.27 9.05 -12.01
C GLU A 452 -21.89 10.46 -12.01
N HIS A 453 -23.19 10.54 -12.32
CA HIS A 453 -24.02 11.74 -12.19
C HIS A 453 -25.31 11.40 -11.41
N TRP A 454 -25.63 12.18 -10.37
CA TRP A 454 -26.68 11.91 -9.37
C TRP A 454 -27.62 13.11 -9.13
N ALA A 455 -28.54 13.02 -8.16
CA ALA A 455 -29.55 14.05 -7.84
C ALA A 455 -28.96 15.35 -7.24
N GLY A 456 -28.06 16.02 -7.95
CA GLY A 456 -27.32 17.17 -7.45
C GLY A 456 -26.12 17.56 -8.31
N SER A 457 -25.68 16.67 -9.22
CA SER A 457 -24.66 16.97 -10.23
C SER A 457 -25.26 17.63 -11.47
N GLU A 458 -24.39 17.93 -12.42
CA GLU A 458 -24.76 18.19 -13.81
C GLU A 458 -25.42 16.98 -14.48
N ALA A 459 -26.12 17.24 -15.57
CA ALA A 459 -26.74 16.19 -16.38
C ALA A 459 -25.68 15.33 -17.06
N GLY A 460 -25.83 14.02 -16.91
CA GLY A 460 -24.91 13.05 -17.50
C GLY A 460 -25.35 11.61 -17.29
N SER A 461 -24.50 10.70 -17.73
CA SER A 461 -24.70 9.26 -17.58
C SER A 461 -24.64 8.82 -16.12
N VAL A 462 -25.42 7.81 -15.76
CA VAL A 462 -25.28 7.15 -14.45
C VAL A 462 -24.03 6.28 -14.41
N ALA A 463 -23.65 5.65 -15.52
CA ALA A 463 -22.54 4.71 -15.60
C ALA A 463 -21.97 4.68 -17.02
N SER A 464 -21.26 5.74 -17.43
CA SER A 464 -20.54 5.71 -18.70
C SER A 464 -19.48 4.61 -18.70
N ILE A 465 -19.14 4.08 -19.88
CA ILE A 465 -18.14 3.00 -19.96
C ILE A 465 -16.77 3.42 -19.41
N ASP A 466 -16.37 4.68 -19.61
CA ASP A 466 -15.13 5.24 -19.07
C ASP A 466 -15.15 5.29 -17.53
N PHE A 467 -16.30 5.58 -16.92
CA PHE A 467 -16.47 5.56 -15.48
C PHE A 467 -16.35 4.13 -14.92
N VAL A 468 -17.02 3.17 -15.56
CA VAL A 468 -16.98 1.75 -15.18
C VAL A 468 -15.56 1.20 -15.30
N GLU A 469 -14.89 1.42 -16.44
CA GLU A 469 -13.52 0.94 -16.65
C GLU A 469 -12.56 1.54 -15.61
N ARG A 470 -12.68 2.85 -15.33
CA ARG A 470 -11.86 3.51 -14.31
C ARG A 470 -12.15 2.99 -12.90
N GLY A 471 -13.40 2.69 -12.57
CA GLY A 471 -13.76 2.05 -11.31
C GLY A 471 -13.03 0.73 -11.11
N ILE A 472 -13.05 -0.12 -12.15
CA ILE A 472 -12.37 -1.42 -12.14
C ILE A 472 -10.85 -1.26 -12.08
N SER A 473 -10.27 -0.45 -12.98
CA SER A 473 -8.82 -0.33 -13.09
C SER A 473 -8.20 0.29 -11.84
N SER A 474 -8.84 1.31 -11.26
CA SER A 474 -8.34 1.98 -10.05
C SER A 474 -8.41 1.10 -8.81
N ALA A 475 -9.44 0.25 -8.67
CA ALA A 475 -9.51 -0.71 -7.56
C ALA A 475 -8.40 -1.78 -7.67
N ILE A 476 -8.11 -2.28 -8.87
CA ILE A 476 -7.00 -3.22 -9.11
C ILE A 476 -5.66 -2.55 -8.84
N GLU A 477 -5.46 -1.32 -9.30
CA GLU A 477 -4.24 -0.53 -9.04
C GLU A 477 -4.04 -0.24 -7.55
N ALA A 478 -5.11 -0.09 -6.78
CA ALA A 478 -5.07 0.06 -5.33
C ALA A 478 -4.73 -1.23 -4.57
N GLY A 479 -4.73 -2.39 -5.25
CA GLY A 479 -4.32 -3.67 -4.67
C GLY A 479 -5.45 -4.70 -4.52
N VAL A 480 -6.68 -4.40 -4.95
CA VAL A 480 -7.77 -5.38 -4.93
C VAL A 480 -7.49 -6.47 -5.98
N PRO A 481 -7.40 -7.75 -5.60
CA PRO A 481 -7.27 -8.82 -6.59
C PRO A 481 -8.51 -8.86 -7.50
N ALA A 482 -8.33 -8.91 -8.82
CA ALA A 482 -9.45 -8.97 -9.76
C ALA A 482 -10.44 -10.12 -9.43
N ALA A 483 -9.92 -11.26 -8.96
CA ALA A 483 -10.72 -12.40 -8.53
C ALA A 483 -11.59 -12.17 -7.28
N LYS A 484 -11.45 -11.03 -6.59
CA LYS A 484 -12.32 -10.58 -5.49
C LYS A 484 -13.11 -9.31 -5.82
N LEU A 485 -12.83 -8.69 -6.96
CA LEU A 485 -13.47 -7.44 -7.36
C LEU A 485 -14.79 -7.73 -8.06
N ILE A 486 -15.87 -7.10 -7.64
CA ILE A 486 -17.16 -7.11 -8.32
C ILE A 486 -17.46 -5.69 -8.78
N ASN A 487 -17.95 -5.53 -10.01
CA ASN A 487 -18.38 -4.21 -10.48
C ASN A 487 -19.91 -4.08 -10.39
N GLY A 488 -20.35 -3.00 -9.75
CA GLY A 488 -21.73 -2.55 -9.68
C GLY A 488 -22.22 -1.99 -11.02
N VAL A 489 -23.43 -2.35 -11.42
CA VAL A 489 -24.12 -1.82 -12.62
C VAL A 489 -25.53 -1.34 -12.25
N PRO A 490 -26.01 -0.25 -12.87
CA PRO A 490 -27.34 0.27 -12.60
C PRO A 490 -28.39 -0.37 -13.51
N PHE A 491 -29.53 -0.74 -12.94
CA PHE A 491 -30.78 -1.04 -13.65
C PHE A 491 -31.68 0.19 -13.84
N TYR A 492 -31.12 1.37 -13.64
CA TYR A 492 -31.81 2.63 -13.77
C TYR A 492 -30.96 3.64 -14.54
N THR A 493 -31.62 4.66 -15.06
CA THR A 493 -30.97 5.89 -15.51
C THR A 493 -31.65 7.09 -14.87
N ARG A 494 -31.19 8.29 -15.21
CA ARG A 494 -31.78 9.55 -14.78
C ARG A 494 -32.38 10.29 -15.98
N ILE A 495 -33.63 10.68 -15.85
CA ILE A 495 -34.24 11.66 -16.76
C ILE A 495 -33.92 13.03 -16.18
N TRP A 496 -33.05 13.75 -16.88
CA TRP A 496 -32.64 15.10 -16.53
C TRP A 496 -33.63 16.12 -17.05
N ARG A 497 -33.84 17.18 -16.28
CA ARG A 497 -34.64 18.34 -16.67
C ARG A 497 -33.91 19.62 -16.29
N THR A 498 -33.50 20.37 -17.30
CA THR A 498 -32.89 21.69 -17.14
C THR A 498 -33.87 22.78 -17.58
N GLU A 499 -34.11 23.75 -16.71
CA GLU A 499 -34.92 24.93 -17.01
C GLU A 499 -34.27 26.19 -16.42
N GLY A 500 -33.79 27.07 -17.30
CA GLY A 500 -33.01 28.23 -16.87
C GLY A 500 -31.66 27.83 -16.28
N VAL A 501 -31.49 28.03 -14.97
CA VAL A 501 -30.28 27.66 -14.22
C VAL A 501 -30.48 26.45 -13.31
N GLU A 502 -31.72 25.92 -13.24
CA GLU A 502 -32.06 24.78 -12.41
C GLU A 502 -31.95 23.50 -13.24
N THR A 503 -31.20 22.53 -12.72
CA THR A 503 -31.12 21.17 -13.26
C THR A 503 -31.59 20.22 -12.17
N ASN A 504 -32.58 19.40 -12.47
CA ASN A 504 -33.10 18.36 -11.60
C ASN A 504 -33.13 17.03 -12.35
N SER A 505 -33.23 15.91 -11.63
CA SER A 505 -33.34 14.59 -12.25
C SER A 505 -34.24 13.63 -11.48
N GLU A 506 -34.80 12.66 -12.19
CA GLU A 506 -35.58 11.55 -11.66
C GLU A 506 -34.92 10.23 -12.05
N ALA A 507 -34.65 9.36 -11.08
CA ALA A 507 -34.16 8.01 -11.35
C ALA A 507 -35.32 7.11 -11.80
N VAL A 508 -35.15 6.42 -12.92
CA VAL A 508 -36.18 5.58 -13.56
C VAL A 508 -35.57 4.27 -14.05
N GLY A 509 -36.32 3.17 -13.92
CA GLY A 509 -35.90 1.86 -14.43
C GLY A 509 -35.85 1.79 -15.96
N MET A 510 -35.29 0.70 -16.48
CA MET A 510 -35.09 0.45 -17.91
C MET A 510 -36.41 0.52 -18.70
N ASP A 511 -37.45 -0.23 -18.28
CA ASP A 511 -38.74 -0.23 -18.97
C ASP A 511 -39.44 1.15 -18.93
N THR A 512 -39.39 1.82 -17.77
CA THR A 512 -39.94 3.18 -17.60
C THR A 512 -39.27 4.17 -18.55
N THR A 513 -37.96 4.03 -18.75
CA THR A 513 -37.19 4.87 -19.69
C THR A 513 -37.64 4.65 -21.13
N GLN A 514 -37.82 3.39 -21.55
CA GLN A 514 -38.29 3.06 -22.89
C GLN A 514 -39.71 3.59 -23.13
N GLU A 515 -40.61 3.46 -22.15
CA GLU A 515 -41.96 4.02 -22.22
C GLU A 515 -41.93 5.56 -22.32
N TRP A 516 -41.06 6.22 -21.56
CA TRP A 516 -40.93 7.68 -21.57
C TRP A 516 -40.51 8.20 -22.96
N LEU A 517 -39.57 7.52 -23.62
CA LEU A 517 -39.11 7.82 -24.98
C LEU A 517 -40.21 7.57 -26.01
N ALA A 518 -40.85 6.40 -25.95
CA ALA A 518 -41.88 5.98 -26.90
C ALA A 518 -43.11 6.91 -26.86
N ASN A 519 -43.56 7.30 -25.67
CA ASN A 519 -44.70 8.21 -25.48
C ASN A 519 -44.47 9.60 -26.07
N ARG A 520 -43.20 9.99 -26.26
CA ARG A 520 -42.80 11.29 -26.85
C ARG A 520 -42.36 11.16 -28.31
N GLY A 521 -42.34 9.96 -28.87
CA GLY A 521 -41.86 9.71 -30.23
C GLY A 521 -40.37 10.05 -30.40
N ILE A 522 -39.58 9.92 -29.33
CA ILE A 522 -38.15 10.15 -29.35
C ILE A 522 -37.45 8.84 -29.74
N THR A 523 -36.52 8.91 -30.67
CA THR A 523 -35.64 7.79 -31.00
C THR A 523 -34.24 8.16 -30.53
N PRO A 524 -33.67 7.46 -29.54
CA PRO A 524 -32.34 7.78 -29.05
C PRO A 524 -31.27 7.38 -30.07
N THR A 525 -30.10 7.98 -29.96
CA THR A 525 -28.94 7.70 -30.82
C THR A 525 -27.80 7.16 -29.98
N TRP A 526 -27.11 6.14 -30.47
CA TRP A 526 -25.93 5.60 -29.80
C TRP A 526 -24.85 6.67 -29.65
N ASP A 527 -24.36 6.84 -28.43
CA ASP A 527 -23.23 7.69 -28.06
C ASP A 527 -22.00 6.78 -27.87
N ASP A 528 -21.03 6.89 -28.77
CA ASP A 528 -19.79 6.11 -28.74
C ASP A 528 -18.86 6.47 -27.57
N VAL A 529 -19.06 7.62 -26.91
CA VAL A 529 -18.26 8.04 -25.76
C VAL A 529 -18.78 7.38 -24.49
N CYS A 530 -20.08 7.47 -24.23
CA CYS A 530 -20.67 6.85 -23.05
C CYS A 530 -20.96 5.35 -23.23
N CYS A 531 -20.97 4.86 -24.47
CA CYS A 531 -21.44 3.53 -24.88
C CYS A 531 -22.87 3.25 -24.38
N GLN A 532 -23.75 4.21 -24.64
CA GLN A 532 -25.16 4.18 -24.28
C GLN A 532 -25.97 4.87 -25.37
N TYR A 533 -27.26 4.58 -25.43
CA TYR A 533 -28.18 5.40 -26.21
C TYR A 533 -28.45 6.72 -25.51
N TYR A 534 -28.23 7.85 -26.19
CA TYR A 534 -28.56 9.18 -25.70
C TYR A 534 -29.80 9.74 -26.39
N ALA A 535 -30.65 10.42 -25.64
CA ALA A 535 -31.76 11.20 -26.17
C ALA A 535 -31.86 12.55 -25.47
N SER A 536 -32.26 13.56 -26.24
CA SER A 536 -32.66 14.85 -25.71
C SER A 536 -33.97 15.35 -26.33
N TYR A 537 -34.69 16.16 -25.55
CA TYR A 537 -36.02 16.64 -25.91
C TYR A 537 -36.28 18.04 -25.33
N GLN A 538 -36.70 18.97 -26.20
CA GLN A 538 -37.10 20.31 -25.79
C GLN A 538 -38.63 20.39 -25.65
N ASP A 539 -39.12 20.70 -24.45
CA ASP A 539 -40.53 20.98 -24.17
C ASP A 539 -40.72 22.40 -23.63
N GLY A 540 -41.08 23.34 -24.51
CA GLY A 540 -41.16 24.74 -24.14
C GLY A 540 -39.80 25.26 -23.66
N THR A 541 -39.72 25.68 -22.40
CA THR A 541 -38.49 26.17 -21.73
C THR A 541 -37.67 25.08 -21.04
N ALA A 542 -38.22 23.87 -20.91
CA ALA A 542 -37.54 22.74 -20.29
C ALA A 542 -36.78 21.91 -21.33
N PHE A 543 -35.52 21.61 -21.03
CA PHE A 543 -34.68 20.71 -21.80
C PHE A 543 -34.53 19.40 -21.03
N PHE A 544 -34.76 18.28 -21.69
CA PHE A 544 -34.65 16.96 -21.11
C PHE A 544 -33.52 16.18 -21.76
N GLU A 545 -32.80 15.40 -20.95
CA GLU A 545 -31.70 14.54 -21.40
C GLU A 545 -31.78 13.19 -20.68
N VAL A 546 -31.40 12.12 -21.39
CA VAL A 546 -31.34 10.76 -20.83
C VAL A 546 -30.26 9.95 -21.53
N TRP A 547 -29.48 9.21 -20.74
CA TRP A 547 -28.50 8.21 -21.18
C TRP A 547 -29.04 6.84 -20.81
N VAL A 548 -29.55 6.12 -21.78
CA VAL A 548 -30.34 4.91 -21.59
C VAL A 548 -29.44 3.74 -21.18
N GLU A 549 -29.83 3.07 -20.10
CA GLU A 549 -29.37 1.72 -19.81
C GLU A 549 -30.29 0.71 -20.48
N ASP A 550 -29.70 -0.22 -21.23
CA ASP A 550 -30.39 -1.31 -21.89
C ASP A 550 -29.46 -2.53 -22.03
N ALA A 551 -29.96 -3.56 -22.71
CA ALA A 551 -29.20 -4.76 -23.05
C ALA A 551 -27.83 -4.45 -23.70
N GLN A 552 -27.75 -3.47 -24.60
CA GLN A 552 -26.55 -3.19 -25.38
C GLN A 552 -25.51 -2.42 -24.54
N SER A 553 -25.92 -1.44 -23.74
CA SER A 553 -25.01 -0.76 -22.81
C SER A 553 -24.47 -1.73 -21.75
N LEU A 554 -25.33 -2.63 -21.25
CA LEU A 554 -24.93 -3.63 -20.27
C LEU A 554 -23.95 -4.66 -20.85
N GLU A 555 -24.20 -5.19 -22.06
CA GLU A 555 -23.27 -6.09 -22.75
C GLU A 555 -21.87 -5.46 -22.91
N THR A 556 -21.83 -4.15 -23.18
CA THR A 556 -20.57 -3.40 -23.31
C THR A 556 -19.82 -3.34 -21.97
N LYS A 557 -20.52 -3.04 -20.87
CA LYS A 557 -19.93 -3.02 -19.52
C LYS A 557 -19.43 -4.40 -19.10
N LEU A 558 -20.24 -5.44 -19.31
CA LEU A 558 -19.88 -6.83 -19.01
C LEU A 558 -18.64 -7.28 -19.81
N SER A 559 -18.50 -6.83 -21.06
CA SER A 559 -17.31 -7.10 -21.86
C SER A 559 -16.05 -6.46 -21.27
N VAL A 560 -16.14 -5.26 -20.70
CA VAL A 560 -15.02 -4.63 -19.96
C VAL A 560 -14.69 -5.47 -18.73
N MET A 561 -15.69 -5.84 -17.94
CA MET A 561 -15.52 -6.68 -16.75
C MET A 561 -14.83 -8.01 -17.06
N ASP A 562 -15.19 -8.67 -18.17
CA ASP A 562 -14.56 -9.91 -18.64
C ASP A 562 -13.09 -9.70 -19.00
N ASN A 563 -12.76 -8.59 -19.69
CA ASN A 563 -11.37 -8.27 -20.05
C ASN A 563 -10.47 -8.06 -18.82
N TYR A 564 -11.00 -7.55 -17.71
CA TYR A 564 -10.28 -7.41 -16.45
C TYR A 564 -10.31 -8.68 -15.59
N GLY A 565 -11.14 -9.68 -15.93
CA GLY A 565 -11.28 -10.93 -15.19
C GLY A 565 -11.82 -10.72 -13.77
N VAL A 566 -12.76 -9.79 -13.61
CA VAL A 566 -13.36 -9.47 -12.31
C VAL A 566 -14.27 -10.61 -11.82
N ALA A 567 -14.44 -10.72 -10.51
CA ALA A 567 -15.14 -11.78 -9.81
C ALA A 567 -16.65 -11.84 -10.04
N GLY A 568 -17.26 -10.81 -10.63
CA GLY A 568 -18.70 -10.81 -10.83
C GLY A 568 -19.30 -9.46 -11.15
N VAL A 569 -20.63 -9.45 -11.17
CA VAL A 569 -21.45 -8.25 -11.38
C VAL A 569 -22.44 -8.09 -10.22
N ALA A 570 -22.59 -6.86 -9.73
CA ALA A 570 -23.61 -6.52 -8.75
C ALA A 570 -24.63 -5.55 -9.36
N ALA A 571 -25.92 -5.90 -9.37
CA ALA A 571 -26.93 -5.10 -10.03
C ALA A 571 -27.77 -4.29 -9.03
N TRP A 572 -27.74 -2.96 -9.15
CA TRP A 572 -28.60 -2.04 -8.41
C TRP A 572 -29.75 -1.53 -9.29
N LYS A 573 -30.98 -1.98 -9.11
CA LYS A 573 -31.44 -2.98 -8.13
C LYS A 573 -32.62 -3.74 -8.71
N LEU A 574 -32.95 -4.89 -8.11
CA LEU A 574 -34.07 -5.72 -8.55
C LEU A 574 -35.38 -4.93 -8.67
N GLY A 575 -36.10 -5.19 -9.76
CA GLY A 575 -37.37 -4.57 -10.11
C GLY A 575 -37.25 -3.30 -10.96
N LEU A 576 -36.04 -2.88 -11.33
CA LEU A 576 -35.82 -1.74 -12.24
C LEU A 576 -35.36 -2.17 -13.63
N GLU A 577 -34.91 -3.41 -13.77
CA GLU A 577 -34.41 -3.98 -15.01
C GLU A 577 -35.49 -4.30 -16.04
N SER A 578 -35.09 -4.40 -17.29
CA SER A 578 -35.89 -5.02 -18.35
C SER A 578 -35.58 -6.53 -18.40
N SER A 579 -36.58 -7.36 -18.71
CA SER A 579 -36.42 -8.83 -18.65
C SER A 579 -35.32 -9.42 -19.56
N ASP A 580 -34.90 -8.69 -20.59
CA ASP A 580 -33.90 -9.14 -21.57
C ASP A 580 -32.46 -9.05 -21.06
N VAL A 581 -32.18 -8.28 -20.00
CA VAL A 581 -30.81 -8.14 -19.48
C VAL A 581 -30.29 -9.39 -18.77
N TRP A 582 -31.16 -10.19 -18.16
CA TRP A 582 -30.75 -11.40 -17.43
C TRP A 582 -30.08 -12.44 -18.33
N ALA A 583 -30.54 -12.56 -19.59
CA ALA A 583 -29.91 -13.45 -20.56
C ALA A 583 -28.47 -13.01 -20.91
N ILE A 584 -28.19 -11.71 -20.84
CA ILE A 584 -26.87 -11.13 -21.12
C ILE A 584 -25.95 -11.31 -19.92
N ILE A 585 -26.47 -11.07 -18.72
CA ILE A 585 -25.76 -11.30 -17.46
C ILE A 585 -25.40 -12.79 -17.31
N GLU A 586 -26.31 -13.71 -17.60
CA GLU A 586 -26.01 -15.15 -17.58
C GLU A 586 -24.96 -15.55 -18.64
N ALA A 587 -24.98 -14.92 -19.81
CA ALA A 587 -24.01 -15.19 -20.86
C ALA A 587 -22.59 -14.75 -20.47
N TYR A 588 -22.45 -13.71 -19.65
CA TYR A 588 -21.17 -13.25 -19.10
C TYR A 588 -20.50 -14.30 -18.18
N MET A 589 -21.29 -15.19 -17.57
CA MET A 589 -20.80 -16.18 -16.60
C MET A 589 -20.25 -17.47 -17.23
N ASN A 590 -20.35 -17.63 -18.56
CA ASN A 590 -20.04 -18.86 -19.30
C ASN A 590 -19.01 -18.63 -20.40
#